data_AF-A0A9E0XI15-F1
#
_entry.id   AF-A0A9E0XI15-F1
#
_cell.length_a   1.000
_cell.length_b   1.000
_cell.length_c   1.000
_cell.angle_alpha   90.00
_cell.angle_beta   90.00
_cell.angle_gamma   90.00
#
_symmetry.space_group_name_H-M   'P 1'
#
loop_
_entity.id
_entity.type
_entity.pdbx_description
1 polymer ?
#
loop_
_entity_poly.entity_id
_entity_poly.type
_entity_poly.pdbx_seq_one_letter_code
_entity_poly.pdbx_strand_id
1 'polypeptide(L)'
;MIHYEEGVRLPHSHSEESLTELKYPPNATVTSLNSTLEIKRVWLHSEWAPECQFSRYICPSFPERRALAADNKNINTELIQSVFHNVRGKFALWGSLREEGRWKKVVVLELSLDWVTNNVHILYPAQERFSVSELNGIVLWRDKSSGEKRYQLHEGNHRISAWLAAQSPRCLPATLFIGKPKKPV
;
A
#
# COMPACT_ATOMS: atom_id res chain seq x y z
N MET A 1 -16.58 -16.42 -67.82
CA MET A 1 -15.88 -15.20 -67.37
C MET A 1 -15.87 -15.24 -65.85
N ILE A 2 -14.67 -15.05 -65.29
CA ILE A 2 -14.18 -15.20 -63.91
C ILE A 2 -14.89 -14.13 -63.01
N HIS A 3 -15.17 -14.24 -61.69
CA HIS A 3 -14.35 -14.55 -60.51
C HIS A 3 -15.18 -14.85 -59.25
N TYR A 4 -14.55 -15.55 -58.31
CA TYR A 4 -14.88 -15.72 -56.88
C TYR A 4 -14.84 -14.38 -56.11
N GLU A 5 -15.50 -14.33 -54.95
CA GLU A 5 -14.97 -13.81 -53.67
C GLU A 5 -16.05 -14.06 -52.59
N GLU A 6 -15.85 -14.98 -51.65
CA GLU A 6 -15.06 -14.88 -50.41
C GLU A 6 -15.85 -14.30 -49.24
N GLY A 7 -15.70 -14.99 -48.11
CA GLY A 7 -16.58 -14.87 -46.95
C GLY A 7 -16.39 -13.58 -46.18
N VAL A 8 -17.52 -13.03 -45.73
CA VAL A 8 -17.53 -11.99 -44.72
C VAL A 8 -17.26 -12.65 -43.37
N ARG A 9 -15.97 -12.77 -43.03
CA ARG A 9 -15.54 -12.89 -41.63
C ARG A 9 -15.86 -11.57 -40.95
N LEU A 10 -16.86 -11.58 -40.08
CA LEU A 10 -17.06 -10.53 -39.10
C LEU A 10 -15.74 -10.39 -38.31
N PRO A 11 -15.16 -9.18 -38.20
CA PRO A 11 -13.99 -8.99 -37.35
C PRO A 11 -14.43 -9.24 -35.91
N HIS A 12 -13.86 -10.28 -35.30
CA HIS A 12 -13.82 -10.40 -33.86
C HIS A 12 -13.13 -9.15 -33.32
N SER A 13 -13.91 -8.24 -32.72
CA SER A 13 -13.39 -7.19 -31.86
C SER A 13 -12.90 -7.84 -30.56
N HIS A 14 -11.79 -8.58 -30.64
CA HIS A 14 -10.92 -8.74 -29.50
C HIS A 14 -10.15 -7.44 -29.33
N SER A 15 -10.80 -6.44 -28.72
CA SER A 15 -10.07 -5.54 -27.83
C SER A 15 -10.17 -6.14 -26.44
N GLU A 16 -9.55 -7.29 -26.24
CA GLU A 16 -8.88 -7.51 -24.96
C GLU A 16 -7.81 -6.42 -24.91
N GLU A 17 -8.18 -5.25 -24.41
CA GLU A 17 -7.20 -4.37 -23.81
C GLU A 17 -6.53 -5.22 -22.74
N SER A 18 -5.36 -5.72 -23.11
CA SER A 18 -4.35 -6.19 -22.18
C SER A 18 -4.13 -5.03 -21.22
N LEU A 19 -4.93 -5.02 -20.14
CA LEU A 19 -4.72 -4.25 -18.93
C LEU A 19 -3.33 -4.66 -18.48
N THR A 20 -2.34 -3.93 -19.00
CA THR A 20 -0.95 -4.16 -18.68
C THR A 20 -0.91 -3.94 -17.19
N GLU A 21 -0.72 -5.00 -16.40
CA GLU A 21 -0.73 -4.93 -14.94
C GLU A 21 0.27 -3.83 -14.54
N LEU A 22 -0.24 -2.65 -14.22
CA LEU A 22 0.60 -1.52 -13.88
C LEU A 22 1.23 -1.86 -12.54
N LYS A 23 2.52 -2.15 -12.60
CA LYS A 23 3.30 -2.52 -11.43
C LYS A 23 3.22 -1.45 -10.33
N TYR A 24 3.06 -0.18 -10.70
CA TYR A 24 2.88 0.93 -9.78
C TYR A 24 1.78 1.86 -10.29
N PRO A 25 1.19 2.71 -9.43
CA PRO A 25 0.30 3.78 -9.87
C PRO A 25 0.98 4.68 -10.93
N PRO A 26 0.21 5.25 -11.88
CA PRO A 26 0.73 6.25 -12.82
C PRO A 26 1.39 7.43 -12.10
N ASN A 27 2.39 8.05 -12.73
CA ASN A 27 3.10 9.24 -12.23
C ASN A 27 3.77 9.07 -10.85
N ALA A 28 4.03 7.83 -10.43
CA ALA A 28 4.64 7.56 -9.14
C ALA A 28 6.16 7.74 -9.17
N THR A 29 6.70 8.33 -8.09
CA THR A 29 8.14 8.31 -7.81
C THR A 29 8.48 7.06 -7.02
N VAL A 30 9.40 6.24 -7.54
CA VAL A 30 9.74 4.92 -6.97
C VAL A 30 11.18 4.88 -6.47
N THR A 31 11.37 4.59 -5.19
CA THR A 31 12.69 4.51 -4.54
C THR A 31 12.92 3.13 -3.92
N SER A 32 14.12 2.57 -4.08
CA SER A 32 14.53 1.35 -3.35
C SER A 32 14.75 1.63 -1.88
N LEU A 33 14.24 0.76 -1.01
CA LEU A 33 14.59 0.79 0.41
C LEU A 33 15.64 -0.29 0.72
N ASN A 34 16.63 0.09 1.53
CA ASN A 34 17.65 -0.82 2.05
C ASN A 34 17.29 -1.42 3.42
N SER A 35 16.23 -0.91 4.07
CA SER A 35 15.74 -1.39 5.36
C SER A 35 14.24 -1.15 5.51
N THR A 36 13.61 -1.80 6.48
CA THR A 36 12.20 -1.60 6.86
C THR A 36 11.99 -0.42 7.83
N LEU A 37 13.07 0.24 8.28
CA LEU A 37 12.99 1.30 9.29
C LEU A 37 12.08 2.46 8.86
N GLU A 38 12.19 2.90 7.60
CA GLU A 38 11.35 3.97 7.07
C GLU A 38 9.87 3.56 7.03
N ILE A 39 9.57 2.31 6.67
CA ILE A 39 8.21 1.77 6.66
C ILE A 39 7.60 1.86 8.06
N LYS A 40 8.34 1.36 9.06
CA LYS A 40 7.93 1.36 10.47
C LYS A 40 7.68 2.77 10.99
N ARG A 41 8.60 3.69 10.71
CA ARG A 41 8.51 5.09 11.12
C ARG A 41 7.30 5.79 10.51
N VAL A 42 7.14 5.72 9.19
CA VAL A 42 6.03 6.38 8.48
C VAL A 42 4.68 5.78 8.88
N TRP A 43 4.62 4.45 9.07
CA TRP A 43 3.43 3.78 9.59
C TRP A 43 3.07 4.30 10.99
N LEU A 44 4.01 4.28 11.95
CA LEU A 44 3.77 4.79 13.30
C LEU A 44 3.34 6.26 13.30
N HIS A 45 3.96 7.09 12.45
CA HIS A 45 3.60 8.51 12.32
C HIS A 45 2.15 8.69 11.81
N SER A 46 1.69 7.78 10.96
CA SER A 46 0.34 7.81 10.39
C SER A 46 -0.70 7.29 11.37
N GLU A 47 -0.38 6.20 12.07
CA GLU A 47 -1.26 5.59 13.08
C GLU A 47 -1.26 6.33 14.42
N TRP A 48 -0.47 7.40 14.53
CA TRP A 48 -0.53 8.34 15.64
C TRP A 48 -1.88 9.06 15.73
N ALA A 49 -2.54 9.27 14.60
CA ALA A 49 -3.74 10.10 14.52
C ALA A 49 -4.83 9.55 15.47
N PRO A 50 -5.56 10.41 16.21
CA PRO A 50 -6.52 9.97 17.23
C PRO A 50 -7.60 9.01 16.69
N GLU A 51 -7.96 9.15 15.42
CA GLU A 51 -8.90 8.28 14.70
C GLU A 51 -8.36 6.85 14.47
N CYS A 52 -7.05 6.64 14.55
CA CYS A 52 -6.44 5.33 14.40
C CYS A 52 -6.53 4.53 15.70
N GLN A 53 -7.02 3.28 15.60
CA GLN A 53 -7.13 2.34 16.73
C GLN A 53 -5.80 2.10 17.47
N PHE A 54 -4.67 2.28 16.78
CA PHE A 54 -3.35 2.02 17.34
C PHE A 54 -2.74 3.19 18.12
N SER A 55 -3.30 4.40 18.00
CA SER A 55 -2.75 5.61 18.62
C SER A 55 -2.49 5.44 20.13
N ARG A 56 -3.44 4.86 20.87
CA ARG A 56 -3.33 4.59 22.31
C ARG A 56 -2.17 3.68 22.71
N TYR A 57 -1.69 2.84 21.80
CA TYR A 57 -0.54 1.96 22.05
C TYR A 57 0.79 2.65 21.74
N ILE A 58 0.76 3.71 20.92
CA ILE A 58 1.93 4.50 20.55
C ILE A 58 2.18 5.60 21.59
N CYS A 59 1.13 6.31 22.05
CA CYS A 59 1.22 7.45 22.96
C CYS A 59 2.00 7.22 24.28
N PRO A 60 2.00 6.02 24.90
CA PRO A 60 2.83 5.78 26.09
C PRO A 60 4.33 5.69 25.80
N SER A 61 4.71 5.30 24.59
CA SER A 61 6.11 5.09 24.20
C SER A 61 6.70 6.28 23.45
N PHE A 62 5.86 7.00 22.72
CA PHE A 62 6.18 8.29 22.13
C PHE A 62 5.09 9.27 22.59
N PRO A 63 5.42 10.37 23.26
CA PRO A 63 4.43 11.37 23.65
C PRO A 63 4.11 12.40 22.54
N GLU A 64 5.01 12.60 21.57
CA GLU A 64 4.83 13.57 20.48
C GLU A 64 4.97 12.96 19.09
N ARG A 65 4.02 13.28 18.19
CA ARG A 65 4.03 12.83 16.79
C ARG A 65 5.29 13.28 16.05
N ARG A 66 5.83 14.45 16.39
CA ARG A 66 7.00 15.05 15.74
C ARG A 66 8.26 14.18 15.87
N ALA A 67 8.34 13.34 16.90
CA ALA A 67 9.43 12.38 17.05
C ALA A 67 9.54 11.41 15.86
N LEU A 68 8.42 11.16 15.15
CA LEU A 68 8.34 10.25 14.01
C LEU A 68 8.36 10.97 12.65
N ALA A 69 8.24 12.30 12.60
CA ALA A 69 8.15 13.08 11.36
C ALA A 69 9.39 12.90 10.49
N ALA A 70 9.26 12.77 9.16
CA ALA A 70 10.33 12.37 8.24
C ALA A 70 11.59 13.26 8.29
N ASP A 71 11.43 14.53 8.62
CA ASP A 71 12.49 15.55 8.71
C ASP A 71 13.24 15.56 10.05
N ASN A 72 12.78 14.79 11.05
CA ASN A 72 13.52 14.63 12.30
C ASN A 72 14.86 13.93 12.04
N LYS A 73 15.97 14.63 12.38
CA LYS A 73 17.36 14.17 12.21
C LYS A 73 17.83 13.26 13.36
N ASN A 74 17.21 13.36 14.53
CA ASN A 74 17.60 12.64 15.75
C ASN A 74 16.62 11.48 16.00
N ILE A 75 16.51 10.56 15.05
CA ILE A 75 15.60 9.42 15.19
C ILE A 75 16.12 8.41 16.22
N ASN A 76 15.26 7.99 17.14
CA ASN A 76 15.55 6.86 18.01
C ASN A 76 15.14 5.56 17.33
N THR A 77 16.08 4.96 16.58
CA THR A 77 15.86 3.73 15.80
C THR A 77 15.41 2.55 16.67
N GLU A 78 16.03 2.35 17.82
CA GLU A 78 15.69 1.26 18.74
C GLU A 78 14.26 1.39 19.26
N LEU A 79 13.88 2.61 19.66
CA LEU A 79 12.52 2.90 20.12
C LEU A 79 11.49 2.70 18.99
N ILE A 80 11.77 3.17 17.76
CA ILE A 80 10.88 2.93 16.60
C ILE A 80 10.66 1.43 16.40
N GLN A 81 11.73 0.63 16.40
CA GLN A 81 11.64 -0.82 16.20
C GLN A 81 10.87 -1.49 17.34
N SER A 82 11.17 -1.14 18.59
CA SER A 82 10.52 -1.67 19.78
C SER A 82 9.03 -1.35 19.81
N VAL A 83 8.65 -0.08 19.56
CA VAL A 83 7.24 0.33 19.53
C VAL A 83 6.51 -0.32 18.38
N PHE A 84 7.09 -0.35 17.17
CA PHE A 84 6.46 -1.03 16.04
C PHE A 84 6.23 -2.52 16.34
N HIS A 85 7.21 -3.22 16.92
CA HIS A 85 7.07 -4.63 17.28
C HIS A 85 6.06 -4.83 18.42
N ASN A 86 6.01 -3.95 19.41
CA ASN A 86 5.01 -4.00 20.47
C ASN A 86 3.59 -3.79 19.92
N VAL A 87 3.40 -2.82 19.03
CA VAL A 87 2.11 -2.56 18.41
C VAL A 87 1.75 -3.71 17.47
N ARG A 88 2.55 -4.01 16.45
CA ARG A 88 2.22 -5.04 15.44
C ARG A 88 2.30 -6.47 15.98
N GLY A 89 3.22 -6.74 16.89
CA GLY A 89 3.38 -8.04 17.54
C GLY A 89 2.14 -8.43 18.35
N LYS A 90 1.48 -7.47 19.01
CA LYS A 90 0.17 -7.69 19.64
C LYS A 90 -0.93 -8.15 18.69
N PHE A 91 -0.79 -7.88 17.39
CA PHE A 91 -1.74 -8.30 16.36
C PHE A 91 -1.19 -9.40 15.43
N ALA A 92 0.07 -9.84 15.63
CA ALA A 92 0.77 -10.81 14.78
C ALA A 92 0.79 -10.46 13.26
N LEU A 93 0.62 -9.17 12.91
CA LEU A 93 0.43 -8.77 11.51
C LEU A 93 1.74 -8.54 10.74
N TRP A 94 2.89 -8.47 11.43
CA TRP A 94 4.21 -8.30 10.81
C TRP A 94 5.12 -9.50 11.08
N GLY A 95 5.67 -10.12 10.02
CA GLY A 95 6.41 -11.38 10.10
C GLY A 95 7.78 -11.34 9.42
N SER A 96 8.62 -12.36 9.66
CA SER A 96 10.01 -12.44 9.19
C SER A 96 10.16 -12.24 7.68
N LEU A 97 9.29 -12.85 6.88
CA LEU A 97 9.28 -12.70 5.41
C LEU A 97 9.18 -11.23 4.97
N ARG A 98 8.46 -10.39 5.72
CA ARG A 98 8.32 -8.95 5.45
C ARG A 98 9.55 -8.17 5.89
N GLU A 99 10.16 -8.52 7.02
CA GLU A 99 11.44 -7.92 7.44
C GLU A 99 12.54 -8.13 6.41
N GLU A 100 12.59 -9.31 5.82
CA GLU A 100 13.60 -9.68 4.84
C GLU A 100 13.20 -9.34 3.40
N GLY A 101 12.03 -8.74 3.19
CA GLY A 101 11.49 -8.43 1.87
C GLY A 101 12.33 -7.42 1.07
N ARG A 102 12.09 -7.37 -0.24
CA ARG A 102 12.57 -6.27 -1.10
C ARG A 102 11.49 -5.22 -1.17
N TRP A 103 11.81 -4.02 -0.72
CA TRP A 103 10.86 -2.94 -0.56
C TRP A 103 11.11 -1.78 -1.51
N LYS A 104 10.01 -1.20 -1.99
CA LYS A 104 9.99 0.05 -2.73
C LYS A 104 9.09 1.04 -2.01
N LYS A 105 9.58 2.27 -1.82
CA LYS A 105 8.74 3.42 -1.51
C LYS A 105 8.20 3.98 -2.81
N VAL A 106 6.91 4.22 -2.86
CA VAL A 106 6.19 4.69 -4.03
C VAL A 106 5.36 5.90 -3.60
N VAL A 107 5.81 7.10 -3.98
CA VAL A 107 5.13 8.36 -3.69
C VAL A 107 4.29 8.74 -4.89
N VAL A 108 3.02 9.03 -4.66
CA VAL A 108 2.02 9.37 -5.68
C VAL A 108 1.30 10.64 -5.25
N LEU A 109 1.27 11.65 -6.11
CA LEU A 109 0.59 12.91 -5.79
C LEU A 109 -0.94 12.77 -5.87
N GLU A 110 -1.42 11.96 -6.80
CA GLU A 110 -2.84 11.74 -7.06
C GLU A 110 -3.10 10.23 -7.28
N LEU A 111 -3.05 9.45 -6.20
CA LEU A 111 -3.45 8.05 -6.26
C LEU A 111 -4.95 7.98 -6.53
N SER A 112 -5.34 7.36 -7.65
CA SER A 112 -6.73 7.18 -8.03
C SER A 112 -7.41 6.05 -7.27
N LEU A 113 -8.67 6.27 -6.87
CA LEU A 113 -9.55 5.26 -6.28
C LEU A 113 -9.73 4.03 -7.20
N ASP A 114 -9.80 4.26 -8.52
CA ASP A 114 -9.98 3.19 -9.51
C ASP A 114 -8.72 2.31 -9.56
N TRP A 115 -7.53 2.90 -9.42
CA TRP A 115 -6.29 2.12 -9.33
C TRP A 115 -6.31 1.21 -8.11
N VAL A 116 -6.70 1.73 -6.94
CA VAL A 116 -6.79 0.92 -5.71
C VAL A 116 -7.81 -0.20 -5.85
N THR A 117 -9.00 0.11 -6.37
CA THR A 117 -10.07 -0.87 -6.63
C THR A 117 -9.60 -2.01 -7.53
N ASN A 118 -8.83 -1.70 -8.58
CA ASN A 118 -8.37 -2.70 -9.54
C ASN A 118 -7.12 -3.46 -9.09
N ASN A 119 -6.24 -2.85 -8.28
CA ASN A 119 -4.91 -3.38 -8.01
C ASN A 119 -4.69 -3.84 -6.58
N VAL A 120 -5.57 -3.52 -5.62
CA VAL A 120 -5.32 -3.79 -4.19
C VAL A 120 -6.41 -4.67 -3.59
N HIS A 121 -6.04 -5.85 -3.11
CA HIS A 121 -6.88 -6.75 -2.33
C HIS A 121 -6.76 -6.42 -0.83
N ILE A 122 -7.87 -6.04 -0.22
CA ILE A 122 -7.96 -5.69 1.21
C ILE A 122 -8.11 -6.96 2.04
N LEU A 123 -7.11 -7.28 2.86
CA LEU A 123 -7.11 -8.49 3.68
C LEU A 123 -8.07 -8.38 4.87
N TYR A 124 -8.17 -7.19 5.46
CA TYR A 124 -8.94 -6.96 6.69
C TYR A 124 -9.80 -5.71 6.53
N PRO A 125 -10.90 -5.77 5.75
CA PRO A 125 -11.74 -4.60 5.51
C PRO A 125 -12.33 -4.07 6.81
N ALA A 126 -12.29 -2.75 6.97
CA ALA A 126 -12.84 -2.07 8.13
C ALA A 126 -14.17 -1.40 7.80
N GLN A 127 -15.05 -1.33 8.80
CA GLN A 127 -16.36 -0.68 8.68
C GLN A 127 -16.34 0.82 9.06
N GLU A 128 -15.20 1.30 9.56
CA GLU A 128 -15.04 2.66 10.04
C GLU A 128 -15.25 3.68 8.92
N ARG A 129 -15.89 4.80 9.27
CA ARG A 129 -16.17 5.91 8.34
C ARG A 129 -15.59 7.18 8.92
N PHE A 130 -14.49 7.63 8.34
CA PHE A 130 -13.86 8.90 8.66
C PHE A 130 -13.29 9.52 7.39
N SER A 131 -13.09 10.85 7.41
CA SER A 131 -12.51 11.56 6.28
C SER A 131 -11.01 11.25 6.18
N VAL A 132 -10.56 10.87 4.99
CA VAL A 132 -9.15 10.60 4.71
C VAL A 132 -8.64 11.66 3.74
N SER A 133 -7.69 12.48 4.20
CA SER A 133 -7.08 13.53 3.38
C SER A 133 -5.78 13.10 2.70
N GLU A 134 -5.17 12.00 3.14
CA GLU A 134 -3.94 11.44 2.59
C GLU A 134 -3.76 9.97 2.96
N LEU A 135 -2.95 9.24 2.19
CA LEU A 135 -2.68 7.82 2.38
C LEU A 135 -1.19 7.56 2.64
N ASN A 136 -0.74 7.80 3.87
CA ASN A 136 0.66 7.62 4.25
C ASN A 136 0.95 6.27 4.92
N GLY A 137 2.02 5.57 4.52
CA GLY A 137 2.38 4.30 5.16
C GLY A 137 1.43 3.15 4.86
N ILE A 138 0.81 3.17 3.68
CA ILE A 138 0.06 2.03 3.16
C ILE A 138 1.06 0.95 2.76
N VAL A 139 0.92 -0.26 3.30
CA VAL A 139 1.85 -1.37 3.01
C VAL A 139 1.15 -2.42 2.17
N LEU A 140 1.68 -2.59 0.96
CA LEU A 140 1.22 -3.52 -0.04
C LEU A 140 2.25 -4.62 -0.22
N TRP A 141 1.79 -5.86 -0.30
CA TRP A 141 2.65 -7.02 -0.53
C TRP A 141 2.27 -7.71 -1.83
N ARG A 142 3.27 -8.07 -2.63
CA ARG A 142 3.10 -8.89 -3.82
C ARG A 142 3.82 -10.20 -3.65
N ASP A 143 3.04 -11.24 -3.44
CA ASP A 143 3.50 -12.62 -3.55
C ASP A 143 3.03 -13.21 -4.88
N LYS A 144 3.95 -13.50 -5.78
CA LYS A 144 3.59 -14.13 -7.06
C LYS A 144 3.32 -15.63 -6.90
N SER A 145 3.77 -16.24 -5.80
CA SER A 145 3.56 -17.67 -5.57
C SER A 145 2.12 -18.00 -5.18
N SER A 146 1.35 -17.02 -4.70
CA SER A 146 -0.06 -17.19 -4.35
C SER A 146 -1.01 -17.17 -5.54
N GLY A 147 -0.52 -16.91 -6.76
CA GLY A 147 -1.36 -16.73 -7.95
C GLY A 147 -2.20 -15.45 -7.95
N GLU A 148 -2.12 -14.64 -6.90
CA GLU A 148 -2.85 -13.38 -6.78
C GLU A 148 -2.27 -12.31 -7.71
N LYS A 149 -3.15 -11.69 -8.50
CA LYS A 149 -2.77 -10.61 -9.43
C LYS A 149 -2.65 -9.27 -8.70
N ARG A 150 -3.47 -9.08 -7.66
CA ARG A 150 -3.56 -7.83 -6.88
C ARG A 150 -2.52 -7.80 -5.74
N TYR A 151 -2.19 -6.59 -5.31
CA TYR A 151 -1.42 -6.37 -4.10
C TYR A 151 -2.25 -6.69 -2.86
N GLN A 152 -1.71 -7.45 -1.92
CA GLN A 152 -2.34 -7.69 -0.63
C GLN A 152 -2.07 -6.51 0.31
N LEU A 153 -3.12 -5.92 0.86
CA LEU A 153 -3.05 -4.80 1.80
C LEU A 153 -2.79 -5.29 3.23
N HIS A 154 -1.56 -5.12 3.72
CA HIS A 154 -1.19 -5.50 5.08
C HIS A 154 -1.36 -4.36 6.09
N GLU A 155 -1.14 -3.12 5.68
CA GLU A 155 -1.21 -1.95 6.55
C GLU A 155 -1.99 -0.82 5.90
N GLY A 156 -2.73 -0.05 6.72
CA GLY A 156 -3.61 1.01 6.24
C GLY A 156 -5.00 0.52 5.83
N ASN A 157 -5.40 -0.67 6.27
CA ASN A 157 -6.72 -1.26 6.01
C ASN A 157 -7.87 -0.31 6.38
N HIS A 158 -7.84 0.30 7.57
CA HIS A 158 -8.86 1.26 8.01
C HIS A 158 -9.00 2.45 7.05
N ARG A 159 -7.88 3.05 6.64
CA ARG A 159 -7.84 4.24 5.78
C ARG A 159 -8.26 3.95 4.34
N ILE A 160 -7.79 2.84 3.77
CA ILE A 160 -8.23 2.41 2.43
C ILE A 160 -9.71 2.03 2.45
N SER A 161 -10.18 1.32 3.48
CA SER A 161 -11.60 0.94 3.60
C SER A 161 -12.50 2.17 3.76
N ALA A 162 -12.13 3.11 4.63
CA ALA A 162 -12.86 4.36 4.83
C ALA A 162 -12.94 5.18 3.53
N TRP A 163 -11.83 5.28 2.80
CA TRP A 163 -11.78 6.00 1.54
C TRP A 163 -12.63 5.35 0.44
N LEU A 164 -12.59 4.02 0.31
CA LEU A 164 -13.44 3.28 -0.62
C LEU A 164 -14.93 3.38 -0.26
N ALA A 165 -15.26 3.39 1.03
CA ALA A 165 -16.64 3.56 1.49
C ALA A 165 -17.15 4.98 1.19
N ALA A 166 -16.32 6.00 1.36
CA ALA A 166 -16.66 7.39 1.06
C ALA A 166 -16.74 7.69 -0.45
N GLN A 167 -15.97 6.96 -1.26
CA GLN A 167 -15.77 7.19 -2.70
C GLN A 167 -15.34 8.64 -3.06
N SER A 168 -14.89 9.41 -2.09
CA SER A 168 -14.52 10.81 -2.22
C SER A 168 -13.41 11.16 -1.21
N PRO A 169 -12.40 11.97 -1.61
CA PRO A 169 -12.16 12.46 -2.98
C PRO A 169 -11.76 11.31 -3.93
N ARG A 170 -11.85 11.49 -5.25
CA ARG A 170 -11.50 10.40 -6.20
C ARG A 170 -9.99 10.14 -6.31
N CYS A 171 -9.17 11.11 -5.89
CA CYS A 171 -7.72 11.01 -5.82
C CYS A 171 -7.20 11.50 -4.48
N LEU A 172 -6.14 10.87 -3.97
CA LEU A 172 -5.44 11.28 -2.74
C LEU A 172 -3.92 11.24 -2.90
N PRO A 173 -3.17 12.15 -2.26
CA PRO A 173 -1.74 11.98 -2.11
C PRO A 173 -1.45 10.72 -1.28
N ALA A 174 -0.47 9.94 -1.70
CA ALA A 174 -0.16 8.66 -1.09
C ALA A 174 1.35 8.38 -1.02
N THR A 175 1.76 7.78 0.10
CA THR A 175 3.04 7.08 0.24
C THR A 175 2.77 5.60 0.46
N LEU A 176 3.01 4.82 -0.60
CA LEU A 176 2.87 3.37 -0.57
C LEU A 176 4.24 2.70 -0.33
N PHE A 177 4.26 1.64 0.45
CA PHE A 177 5.39 0.73 0.56
C PHE A 177 5.02 -0.61 -0.08
N ILE A 178 5.64 -0.90 -1.22
CA ILE A 178 5.34 -2.11 -1.99
C ILE A 178 6.49 -3.10 -1.82
N GLY A 179 6.17 -4.24 -1.20
CA GLY A 179 7.10 -5.31 -0.88
C GLY A 179 6.87 -6.57 -1.70
N LYS A 180 7.91 -7.39 -1.81
CA LYS A 180 7.83 -8.76 -2.33
C LYS A 180 8.94 -9.63 -1.73
N PRO A 181 8.80 -10.96 -1.77
CA PRO A 181 9.86 -11.87 -1.31
C PRO A 181 11.21 -11.57 -1.97
N LYS A 182 12.31 -11.79 -1.23
CA LYS A 182 13.64 -11.95 -1.82
C LYS A 182 13.61 -13.19 -2.73
N LYS A 183 14.42 -13.17 -3.79
CA LYS A 183 14.62 -14.40 -4.56
C LYS A 183 15.39 -15.37 -3.64
N PRO A 184 15.10 -16.69 -3.68
CA PRO A 184 16.02 -17.66 -3.12
C PRO A 184 17.40 -17.40 -3.72
N VAL A 185 18.42 -17.36 -2.87
CA VAL A 185 19.82 -17.31 -3.29
C VAL A 185 20.26 -18.74 -3.58
#